data_AF-A0A6I0FFK9-F1
#
_entry.id   AF-A0A6I0FFK9-F1
#
_cell.length_a   1.000
_cell.length_b   1.000
_cell.length_c   1.000
_cell.angle_alpha   90.00
_cell.angle_beta   90.00
_cell.angle_gamma   90.00
#
_symmetry.space_group_name_H-M   'P 1'
#
loop_
_entity.id
_entity.type
_entity.pdbx_description
1 polymer ?
#
loop_
_entity_poly.entity_id
_entity_poly.type
_entity_poly.pdbx_seq_one_letter_code
_entity_poly.pdbx_strand_id
1 'polypeptide(L)' 'MCRKNTDIISLLQELEEEKGFFKGVQQINKYNIDAIIELIQYSNIKEYGDPLFSKKVIRQGIKQYFIDDKQ' A
#
# COMPACT_ATOMS: atom_id res chain seq x y z
N MET A 1 -10.24 -17.95 -7.25
CA MET A 1 -10.61 -16.57 -7.60
C MET A 1 -9.42 -15.92 -8.28
N CYS A 2 -9.49 -15.65 -9.58
CA CYS A 2 -8.44 -14.89 -10.28
C CYS A 2 -8.75 -13.40 -10.13
N ARG A 3 -8.12 -12.70 -9.16
CA ARG A 3 -8.21 -11.24 -9.05
C ARG A 3 -7.42 -10.61 -10.22
N LYS A 4 -8.12 -10.32 -11.32
CA LYS A 4 -7.61 -9.54 -12.45
C LYS A 4 -7.59 -8.06 -12.06
N ASN A 5 -6.48 -7.39 -12.39
CA ASN A 5 -6.07 -6.02 -12.05
C ASN A 5 -5.34 -5.87 -10.70
N THR A 6 -4.15 -6.48 -10.63
CA THR A 6 -3.17 -6.25 -9.55
C THR A 6 -2.47 -4.90 -9.75
N ASP A 7 -3.23 -3.81 -9.70
CA ASP A 7 -2.63 -2.48 -9.61
C ASP A 7 -2.34 -2.15 -8.14
N ILE A 8 -1.24 -1.42 -7.89
CA ILE A 8 -0.85 -1.03 -6.54
C ILE A 8 -1.94 -0.16 -5.89
N ILE A 9 -2.63 0.67 -6.66
CA ILE A 9 -3.72 1.51 -6.15
C ILE A 9 -4.87 0.66 -5.61
N SER A 10 -5.26 -0.39 -6.34
CA SER A 10 -6.31 -1.33 -5.89
C SER A 10 -5.90 -2.06 -4.61
N LEU A 11 -4.63 -2.45 -4.46
CA LEU A 11 -4.13 -3.04 -3.22
C LEU A 11 -4.22 -2.03 -2.05
N LEU A 12 -3.82 -0.77 -2.27
CA LEU A 12 -3.87 0.25 -1.22
C LEU A 12 -5.30 0.57 -0.78
N GLN A 13 -6.24 0.62 -1.73
CA GLN A 13 -7.67 0.76 -1.45
C GLN A 13 -8.19 -0.41 -0.62
N GLU A 14 -7.89 -1.64 -1.01
CA GLU A 14 -8.29 -2.85 -0.26
C GLU A 14 -7.74 -2.82 1.18
N LEU A 15 -6.47 -2.42 1.36
CA LEU A 15 -5.88 -2.27 2.69
C LEU A 15 -6.58 -1.23 3.55
N GLU A 16 -7.00 -0.10 2.98
CA GLU A 16 -7.73 0.92 3.72
C GLU A 16 -9.16 0.47 4.04
N GLU A 17 -9.89 -0.06 3.06
CA GLU A 17 -11.29 -0.47 3.22
C GLU A 17 -11.43 -1.65 4.19
N GLU A 18 -10.59 -2.67 4.07
CA GLU A 18 -10.70 -3.88 4.89
C GLU A 18 -10.07 -3.71 6.28
N LYS A 19 -8.95 -2.99 6.38
CA LYS A 19 -8.11 -2.98 7.58
C LYS A 19 -7.96 -1.59 8.21
N GLY A 20 -8.43 -0.53 7.55
CA GLY A 20 -8.18 0.84 7.96
C GLY A 20 -6.68 1.10 8.09
N PHE A 21 -5.89 0.57 7.15
CA PHE A 21 -4.43 0.47 7.28
C PHE A 21 -3.74 1.83 7.50
N PHE A 22 -4.30 2.91 6.93
CA PHE A 22 -3.77 4.25 7.10
C PHE A 22 -4.47 5.06 8.20
N LYS A 23 -5.41 4.46 8.96
CA LYS A 23 -6.04 5.13 10.11
C LYS A 23 -4.99 5.54 11.14
N GLY A 24 -4.94 6.84 11.43
CA GLY A 24 -3.97 7.43 12.35
C GLY A 24 -2.68 7.92 11.67
N VAL A 25 -2.48 7.65 10.38
CA VAL A 25 -1.41 8.25 9.59
C VAL A 25 -1.86 9.64 9.12
N GLN A 26 -1.59 10.66 9.93
CA GLN A 26 -1.95 12.05 9.59
C GLN A 26 -1.18 12.60 8.37
N GLN A 27 0.06 12.15 8.16
CA GLN A 27 0.90 12.60 7.07
C GLN A 27 1.91 11.53 6.66
N ILE A 28 2.01 11.26 5.36
CA ILE A 28 3.11 10.49 4.78
C ILE A 28 4.32 11.41 4.55
N ASN A 29 5.48 11.05 5.09
CA ASN A 29 6.73 11.79 4.94
C ASN A 29 7.95 10.86 4.85
N LYS A 30 9.15 11.44 4.71
CA LYS A 30 10.39 10.66 4.55
C LYS A 30 10.74 9.75 5.72
N TYR A 31 10.13 9.96 6.90
CA TYR A 31 10.42 9.17 8.11
C TYR A 31 9.53 7.95 8.24
N ASN A 32 8.30 7.98 7.70
CA ASN A 32 7.36 6.86 7.81
C ASN A 32 7.11 6.10 6.51
N ILE A 33 7.42 6.67 5.35
CA ILE A 33 7.15 6.02 4.06
C ILE A 33 7.86 4.67 3.92
N ASP A 34 9.09 4.57 4.43
CA ASP A 34 9.85 3.32 4.36
C ASP A 34 9.24 2.25 5.28
N ALA A 35 8.81 2.62 6.50
CA ALA A 35 8.12 1.71 7.41
C ALA A 35 6.79 1.21 6.82
N ILE A 36 6.03 2.09 6.18
CA ILE A 36 4.77 1.73 5.50
C ILE A 36 5.03 0.74 4.36
N ILE A 37 6.09 0.96 3.58
CA ILE A 37 6.48 0.03 2.51
C ILE A 37 6.81 -1.36 3.08
N GLU A 38 7.58 -1.44 4.18
CA GLU A 38 7.90 -2.74 4.80
C GLU A 38 6.64 -3.44 5.33
N LEU A 39 5.70 -2.70 5.93
CA LEU A 39 4.45 -3.27 6.45
C LEU A 39 3.58 -3.85 5.32
N ILE A 40 3.49 -3.14 4.18
CA ILE A 40 2.78 -3.64 2.99
C ILE A 40 3.49 -4.89 2.44
N GLN A 41 4.82 -4.87 2.35
CA GLN A 41 5.57 -6.05 1.89
C GLN A 41 5.38 -7.26 2.81
N TYR A 42 5.43 -7.05 4.13
CA TYR A 42 5.19 -8.09 5.11
C TYR A 42 3.78 -8.66 5.00
N SER A 43 2.76 -7.81 4.85
CA SER A 43 1.37 -8.26 4.64
C SER A 43 1.25 -9.11 3.36
N ASN A 44 1.87 -8.67 2.26
CA ASN A 44 1.83 -9.40 1.01
C ASN A 44 2.52 -10.77 1.10
N ILE A 45 3.70 -10.84 1.71
CA ILE A 45 4.42 -12.11 1.89
C ILE A 45 3.63 -13.04 2.80
N LYS A 46 3.04 -12.53 3.88
CA LYS A 46 2.24 -13.33 4.81
C LYS A 46 1.02 -13.97 4.14
N GLU A 47 0.40 -13.26 3.19
CA GLU A 47 -0.85 -13.71 2.54
C GLU A 47 -0.60 -14.52 1.27
N TYR A 48 0.43 -14.15 0.48
CA TYR A 48 0.68 -14.70 -0.86
C TYR A 48 1.97 -15.52 -0.95
N GLY A 49 2.77 -15.59 0.12
CA GLY A 49 4.07 -16.29 0.14
C GLY A 49 5.22 -15.51 -0.49
N ASP A 50 4.93 -14.54 -1.36
CA ASP A 50 5.90 -13.72 -2.07
C ASP A 50 5.50 -12.23 -2.13
N PRO A 51 6.44 -11.30 -2.34
CA PRO A 51 6.12 -9.90 -2.56
C PRO A 51 5.34 -9.70 -3.87
N LEU A 52 4.10 -9.20 -3.79
CA LEU A 52 3.30 -8.84 -4.97
C LEU A 52 3.90 -7.67 -5.77
N PHE A 53 4.57 -6.74 -5.08
CA PHE A 53 5.12 -5.52 -5.67
C PHE A 53 6.51 -5.21 -5.11
N SER A 54 7.35 -4.59 -5.95
CA SER A 54 8.63 -4.06 -5.50
C SER A 54 8.44 -2.84 -4.59
N LYS A 55 9.40 -2.58 -3.69
CA LYS A 55 9.42 -1.38 -2.83
C LYS A 55 9.24 -0.08 -3.63
N LYS A 56 9.80 -0.02 -4.84
CA LYS A 56 9.67 1.14 -5.74
C LYS A 56 8.23 1.36 -6.19
N VAL A 57 7.54 0.28 -6.60
CA VAL A 57 6.14 0.32 -7.03
C VAL A 57 5.23 0.71 -5.87
N ILE A 58 5.43 0.13 -4.69
CA ILE A 58 4.68 0.49 -3.48
C ILE A 58 4.87 1.97 -3.16
N ARG A 59 6.11 2.48 -3.19
CA ARG A 59 6.40 3.91 -2.97
C ARG A 59 5.66 4.82 -3.95
N GLN A 60 5.63 4.45 -5.23
CA GLN A 60 4.91 5.22 -6.25
C GLN A 60 3.41 5.18 -6.01
N GLY A 61 2.86 4.00 -5.72
CA GLY A 61 1.44 3.83 -5.39
C GLY A 61 1.01 4.66 -4.18
N ILE A 62 1.78 4.63 -3.08
CA ILE A 62 1.50 5.46 -1.89
C ILE A 62 1.49 6.94 -2.27
N LYS A 63 2.49 7.41 -3.01
CA LYS A 63 2.53 8.82 -3.43
C LYS A 63 1.30 9.19 -4.24
N GLN A 64 0.90 8.37 -5.20
CA GLN A 64 -0.25 8.62 -6.04
C GLN A 64 -1.56 8.59 -5.23
N TYR A 65 -1.76 7.54 -4.43
CA TYR A 65 -2.94 7.37 -3.57
C TYR A 65 -3.20 8.59 -2.67
N PHE A 66 -2.16 9.08 -1.97
CA PHE A 66 -2.28 10.24 -1.08
C PHE A 66 -2.22 11.61 -1.79
N ILE A 67 -1.90 11.65 -3.09
CA ILE A 67 -2.07 12.85 -3.93
C ILE A 67 -3.53 12.93 -4.39
N ASP A 68 -4.11 11.80 -4.80
CA ASP A 68 -5.48 11.72 -5.31
C ASP A 68 -6.53 11.90 -4.18
N ASP A 69 -6.23 11.47 -2.95
CA ASP A 69 -7.09 11.67 -1.75
C ASP A 69 -7.24 13.15 -1.33
N LYS A 70 -6.42 14.06 -1.89
CA LYS A 70 -6.45 15.50 -1.58
C LYS A 70 -7.32 16.34 -2.53
N GLN A 71 -8.17 15.72 -3.35
CA GLN A 71 -9.11 16.42 -4.23
C GLN A 71 -10.55 16.39 -3.71
#